data_AF-A0A7X1H3W6-F1
#
_entry.id   AF-A0A7X1H3W6-F1
#
_cell.length_a   1.000
_cell.length_b   1.000
_cell.length_c   1.000
_cell.angle_alpha   90.00
_cell.angle_beta   90.00
_cell.angle_gamma   90.00
#
_symmetry.space_group_name_H-M   'P 1'
#
loop_
_entity.id
_entity.type
_entity.pdbx_description
1 polymer ?
#
loop_
_entity_poly.entity_id
_entity_poly.type
_entity_poly.pdbx_seq_one_letter_code
_entity_poly.pdbx_strand_id
1 'polypeptide(L)'
;MFRWPFNTPTFKNLFLDRPVPVEERCTLCYQCRKICASGAISKSAGKKDIPEYDYKTCIRCYCCLEICPEAAIEKQSGRFQWIMGG
;
A
#
# COMPACT_ATOMS: atom_id res chain seq x y z
N MET A 1 20.16 -12.03 -14.78
CA MET A 1 20.24 -10.55 -14.75
C MET A 1 19.97 -10.08 -13.32
N PHE A 2 21.04 -9.67 -12.63
CA PHE A 2 21.17 -9.09 -11.27
C PHE A 2 20.05 -9.27 -10.21
N ARG A 3 20.25 -10.21 -9.26
CA ARG A 3 19.50 -10.31 -8.00
C ARG A 3 20.29 -9.56 -6.90
N TRP A 4 20.05 -8.26 -6.77
CA TRP A 4 20.73 -7.37 -5.80
C TRP A 4 20.25 -7.66 -4.34
N PRO A 5 21.08 -7.49 -3.30
CA PRO A 5 20.82 -7.97 -1.92
C PRO A 5 19.83 -7.11 -1.12
N PHE A 6 19.16 -6.14 -1.77
CA PHE A 6 18.25 -5.18 -1.12
C PHE A 6 16.76 -5.51 -1.30
N ASN A 7 16.44 -6.68 -1.86
CA ASN A 7 15.05 -7.06 -2.17
C ASN A 7 14.34 -7.82 -1.03
N THR A 8 14.77 -7.66 0.23
CA THR A 8 14.05 -8.25 1.36
C THR A 8 12.84 -7.39 1.73
N PRO A 9 11.65 -7.98 1.98
CA PRO A 9 10.44 -7.25 2.36
C PRO A 9 10.66 -6.37 3.61
N THR A 10 11.57 -6.78 4.48
CA THR A 10 11.99 -6.04 5.68
C THR A 10 12.70 -4.72 5.35
N PHE A 11 13.60 -4.70 4.36
CA PHE A 11 14.30 -3.47 3.94
C PHE A 11 13.31 -2.47 3.30
N LYS A 12 12.38 -2.95 2.47
CA LYS A 12 11.33 -2.09 1.88
C LYS A 12 10.44 -1.46 2.95
N ASN A 13 10.02 -2.21 3.97
CA ASN A 13 9.20 -1.71 5.09
C ASN A 13 9.92 -0.66 5.95
N LEU A 14 11.25 -0.64 5.94
CA LEU A 14 12.06 0.28 6.72
C LEU A 14 12.24 1.64 6.01
N PHE A 15 12.44 1.63 4.68
CA PHE A 15 12.87 2.82 3.93
C PHE A 15 11.82 3.44 3.01
N LEU A 16 10.80 2.69 2.58
CA LEU A 16 9.82 3.18 1.60
C LEU A 16 8.46 3.42 2.27
N ASP A 17 7.72 4.42 1.78
CA ASP A 17 6.32 4.64 2.17
C ASP A 17 5.45 3.44 1.73
N ARG A 18 4.29 3.27 2.37
CA ARG A 18 3.26 2.32 1.93
C ARG A 18 1.88 2.99 1.84
N PRO A 19 1.05 2.64 0.85
CA PRO A 19 -0.32 3.14 0.76
C PRO A 19 -1.20 2.45 1.82
N VAL A 20 -1.95 3.21 2.62
CA VAL A 20 -2.86 2.71 3.65
C VAL A 20 -4.24 3.31 3.41
N PRO A 21 -5.30 2.50 3.22
CA PRO A 21 -6.66 3.01 3.09
C PRO A 21 -7.17 3.54 4.43
N VAL A 22 -7.83 4.69 4.40
CA VAL A 22 -8.50 5.33 5.53
C VAL A 22 -9.97 4.89 5.55
N GLU A 23 -10.38 4.26 6.64
CA GLU A 23 -11.72 3.66 6.78
C GLU A 23 -12.85 4.68 6.64
N GLU A 24 -12.68 5.85 7.26
CA GLU A 24 -13.66 6.94 7.27
C GLU A 24 -13.99 7.50 5.87
N ARG A 25 -13.09 7.33 4.89
CA ARG A 25 -13.25 7.84 3.53
C ARG A 25 -13.51 6.75 2.49
N CYS A 26 -13.33 5.48 2.84
CA CYS A 26 -13.40 4.40 1.87
C CYS A 26 -14.86 4.00 1.61
N THR A 27 -15.30 4.06 0.36
CA THR A 27 -16.65 3.66 -0.06
C THR A 27 -16.74 2.22 -0.56
N LEU A 28 -15.68 1.42 -0.38
CA LEU A 28 -15.57 0.05 -0.92
C LEU A 28 -15.89 -0.04 -2.44
N CYS A 29 -15.52 0.96 -3.23
CA CYS A 29 -15.73 0.96 -4.69
C CYS A 29 -14.84 -0.06 -5.44
N TYR A 30 -13.82 -0.59 -4.77
CA TYR A 30 -12.85 -1.59 -5.27
C TYR A 30 -12.06 -1.20 -6.53
N GLN A 31 -11.99 0.08 -6.90
CA GLN A 31 -11.14 0.56 -8.01
C GLN A 31 -9.65 0.26 -7.76
N CYS A 32 -9.18 0.46 -6.52
CA CYS A 32 -7.82 0.11 -6.09
C CYS A 32 -7.49 -1.36 -6.34
N ARG A 33 -8.45 -2.27 -6.11
CA ARG A 33 -8.30 -3.71 -6.37
C ARG A 33 -8.20 -4.02 -7.85
N LYS A 34 -9.02 -3.37 -8.69
CA LYS A 34 -9.03 -3.58 -10.15
C LYS A 34 -7.70 -3.20 -10.81
N ILE A 35 -7.07 -2.12 -10.35
CA ILE A 35 -5.80 -1.63 -10.94
C ILE A 35 -4.56 -2.34 -10.37
N CYS A 36 -4.71 -3.16 -9.34
CA CYS A 36 -3.56 -3.74 -8.63
C CYS A 36 -2.86 -4.81 -9.47
N ALA A 37 -1.79 -4.42 -10.18
CA ALA A 37 -1.01 -5.33 -11.02
C ALA A 37 -0.41 -6.52 -10.26
N SER A 38 -0.06 -6.34 -8.99
CA SER A 38 0.50 -7.42 -8.15
C SER A 38 -0.57 -8.29 -7.47
N GLY A 39 -1.86 -7.98 -7.62
CA GLY A 39 -2.93 -8.73 -6.97
C GLY A 39 -2.93 -8.64 -5.44
N ALA A 40 -2.32 -7.61 -4.87
CA ALA A 40 -2.12 -7.47 -3.42
C ALA A 40 -3.35 -6.96 -2.64
N ILE A 41 -4.52 -6.80 -3.29
CA ILE A 41 -5.71 -6.20 -2.69
C ILE A 41 -6.89 -7.17 -2.80
N SER A 42 -7.45 -7.55 -1.66
CA SER A 42 -8.60 -8.43 -1.51
C SER A 42 -9.86 -7.65 -1.07
N LYS A 43 -11.03 -8.28 -1.19
CA LYS A 43 -12.27 -7.71 -0.66
C LYS A 43 -12.19 -7.61 0.87
N SER A 44 -12.98 -6.71 1.47
CA SER A 44 -13.10 -6.67 2.94
C SER A 44 -13.69 -7.99 3.46
N ALA A 45 -13.11 -8.55 4.52
CA ALA A 45 -13.70 -9.67 5.26
C ALA A 45 -14.82 -9.25 6.24
N GLY A 46 -15.39 -8.04 6.07
CA GLY A 46 -16.54 -7.56 6.84
C GLY A 46 -16.21 -7.04 8.25
N LYS A 47 -14.93 -6.99 8.61
CA LYS A 47 -14.47 -6.42 9.90
C LYS A 47 -14.19 -4.91 9.83
N LYS A 48 -14.03 -4.38 8.61
CA LYS A 48 -13.62 -3.01 8.32
C LYS A 48 -14.24 -2.54 7.02
N ASP A 49 -14.52 -1.25 6.89
CA ASP A 49 -15.01 -0.66 5.65
C ASP A 49 -13.89 -0.36 4.64
N ILE A 50 -12.82 -1.17 4.68
CA ILE A 50 -11.67 -1.07 3.77
C ILE A 50 -11.31 -2.44 3.17
N PRO A 51 -10.79 -2.48 1.93
CA PRO A 51 -10.26 -3.69 1.35
C PRO A 51 -8.98 -4.14 2.08
N GLU A 52 -8.70 -5.43 2.03
CA GLU A 52 -7.53 -6.02 2.68
C GLU A 52 -6.29 -5.89 1.78
N TYR A 53 -5.20 -5.37 2.33
CA TYR A 53 -3.93 -5.19 1.62
C TYR A 53 -2.89 -6.22 2.10
N ASP A 54 -2.39 -7.03 1.19
CA ASP A 54 -1.21 -7.86 1.42
C ASP A 54 0.07 -7.08 1.07
N TYR A 55 0.66 -6.45 2.09
CA TYR A 55 1.91 -5.70 1.94
C TYR A 55 3.14 -6.55 1.63
N LYS A 56 3.07 -7.89 1.74
CA LYS A 56 4.16 -8.77 1.32
C LYS A 56 4.21 -8.90 -0.21
N THR A 57 3.03 -8.94 -0.83
CA THR A 57 2.86 -9.03 -2.29
C THR A 57 2.83 -7.65 -2.95
N CYS A 58 2.48 -6.59 -2.21
CA CYS A 58 2.46 -5.22 -2.70
C CYS A 58 3.85 -4.75 -3.17
N ILE A 59 3.93 -4.36 -4.45
CA ILE A 59 5.16 -3.83 -5.06
C ILE A 59 5.36 -2.31 -4.86
N ARG A 60 4.43 -1.64 -4.19
CA ARG A 60 4.44 -0.18 -3.93
C ARG A 60 4.50 0.68 -5.19
N CYS A 61 3.70 0.32 -6.20
CA CYS A 61 3.56 1.13 -7.41
C CYS A 61 2.70 2.39 -7.22
N TYR A 62 1.96 2.49 -6.11
CA TYR A 62 1.05 3.60 -5.77
C TYR A 62 -0.13 3.84 -6.72
N CYS A 63 -0.34 3.02 -7.75
CA CYS A 63 -1.49 3.15 -8.65
C CYS A 63 -2.85 3.09 -7.93
N CYS A 64 -2.93 2.40 -6.78
CA CYS A 64 -4.13 2.38 -5.95
C CYS A 64 -4.46 3.76 -5.37
N LEU A 65 -3.44 4.54 -4.99
CA LEU A 65 -3.58 5.89 -4.44
C LEU A 65 -4.04 6.86 -5.52
N GLU A 66 -3.48 6.77 -6.73
CA GLU A 66 -3.82 7.64 -7.86
C GLU A 66 -5.25 7.41 -8.38
N ILE A 67 -5.72 6.16 -8.40
CA ILE A 67 -7.04 5.83 -8.94
C ILE A 67 -8.19 6.03 -7.94
N CYS A 68 -7.90 6.29 -6.67
CA CYS A 68 -8.92 6.33 -5.64
C CYS A 68 -9.79 7.58 -5.80
N PRO A 69 -11.09 7.45 -6.15
CA PRO A 69 -11.94 8.62 -6.40
C PRO A 69 -12.19 9.44 -5.12
N GLU A 70 -12.21 8.78 -3.96
CA GLU A 70 -12.45 9.40 -2.66
C GLU A 70 -11.16 9.94 -2.01
N ALA A 71 -10.01 9.83 -2.68
CA ALA A 71 -8.69 10.10 -2.08
C ALA A 71 -8.50 9.42 -0.70
N ALA A 72 -9.11 8.23 -0.53
CA ALA A 72 -9.18 7.50 0.74
C ALA A 72 -7.93 6.68 1.05
N ILE A 73 -6.79 6.95 0.40
CA ILE A 73 -5.55 6.19 0.58
C ILE A 73 -4.42 7.17 0.87
N GLU A 74 -3.78 7.01 2.02
CA GLU A 74 -2.70 7.87 2.49
C GLU A 74 -1.35 7.15 2.45
N LYS A 75 -0.25 7.91 2.41
CA LYS A 75 1.10 7.36 2.49
C LYS A 75 1.52 7.28 3.95
N GLN A 76 1.77 6.07 4.43
CA GLN A 76 2.39 5.85 5.73
C GLN A 76 3.90 5.68 5.54
N SER A 77 4.68 6.59 6.14
CA SER A 77 6.13 6.62 5.99
C SER A 77 6.83 5.40 6.59
N GLY A 78 7.94 5.02 5.95
CA GLY A 78 8.85 4.01 6.46
C GLY A 78 9.50 4.45 7.77
N ARG A 79 9.70 3.52 8.70
CA ARG A 79 10.15 3.79 10.09
C ARG A 79 11.51 4.51 10.17
N PHE A 80 12.31 4.53 9.10
CA PHE A 80 13.64 5.15 9.07
C PHE A 80 13.68 6.55 8.42
N GLN A 81 12.64 6.99 7.70
CA GLN A 81 12.61 8.36 7.13
C GLN A 81 12.67 9.46 8.21
N TRP A 82 12.24 9.16 9.45
CA TRP A 82 12.34 10.05 10.60
C TRP A 82 13.76 10.19 11.18
N ILE A 83 14.68 9.27 10.87
CA ILE A 83 16.04 9.25 11.44
C ILE A 83 17.05 9.98 10.54
N MET A 84 16.78 10.09 9.24
CA MET A 84 17.75 10.59 8.23
C MET A 84 17.30 11.87 7.51
N GLY A 85 16.25 12.56 7.99
CA GLY A 85 15.62 13.68 7.27
C GLY A 85 15.15 14.83 8.17
N GLY A 86 15.96 15.19 9.17
CA GLY A 86 15.86 16.47 9.89
C GLY A 86 16.98 17.39 9.45
#